data_AF-X0Y1Z3-F1
#
_entry.id   AF-X0Y1Z3-F1
#
_cell.length_a   1.000
_cell.length_b   1.000
_cell.length_c   1.000
_cell.angle_alpha   90.00
_cell.angle_beta   90.00
_cell.angle_gamma   90.00
#
_symmetry.space_group_name_H-M   'P 1'
#
loop_
_entity.id
_entity.type
_entity.pdbx_description
1 polymer ?
#
loop_
_entity_poly.entity_id
_entity_poly.type
_entity_poly.pdbx_seq_one_letter_code
_entity_poly.pdbx_strand_id
1 'polypeptide(L)'
;MSSCTLQEWKSFIEKYPDAHVLQSSAWGELKSNFGWEPNWLICGEIGAQILFQALPLGFHIGYIPRGPVSTSTTQVGLKDWDDFQQELIDLCRLKKTIFLKVEPDLWERGKEEDCIPYSDFQTSIHSIQPPRSIVVSLRESEAEILARMKS
;
A
#
# COMPACT_ATOMS: atom_id res chain seq x y z
N MET A 1 -19.83 7.59 -2.34
CA MET A 1 -18.84 6.64 -1.78
C MET A 1 -19.20 5.27 -2.26
N SER A 2 -18.43 4.74 -3.19
CA SER A 2 -18.61 3.37 -3.66
C SER A 2 -17.89 2.47 -2.65
N SER A 3 -18.65 1.75 -1.82
CA SER A 3 -18.05 0.80 -0.88
C SER A 3 -17.45 -0.37 -1.67
N CYS A 4 -16.13 -0.46 -1.75
CA CYS A 4 -15.47 -1.61 -2.35
C CYS A 4 -15.63 -2.83 -1.46
N THR A 5 -16.22 -3.88 -2.00
CA THR A 5 -16.38 -5.18 -1.34
C THR A 5 -15.09 -5.99 -1.38
N LEU A 6 -15.00 -7.00 -0.51
CA LEU A 6 -13.89 -7.96 -0.53
C LEU A 6 -13.75 -8.67 -1.88
N GLN A 7 -14.86 -8.98 -2.55
CA GLN A 7 -14.85 -9.67 -3.83
C GLN A 7 -14.31 -8.75 -4.95
N GLU A 8 -14.72 -7.49 -4.97
CA GLU A 8 -14.18 -6.49 -5.90
C GLU A 8 -12.68 -6.29 -5.68
N TRP A 9 -12.23 -6.22 -4.42
CA TRP A 9 -10.80 -6.13 -4.11
C TRP A 9 -10.01 -7.35 -4.58
N LYS A 10 -10.52 -8.57 -4.35
CA LYS A 10 -9.89 -9.80 -4.85
C LYS A 10 -9.74 -9.79 -6.38
N SER A 11 -10.81 -9.41 -7.09
CA SER A 11 -10.76 -9.32 -8.55
C SER A 11 -9.88 -8.17 -9.07
N PHE A 12 -9.72 -7.09 -8.30
CA PHE A 12 -8.78 -6.02 -8.63
C PHE A 12 -7.33 -6.47 -8.46
N ILE A 13 -6.98 -7.02 -7.30
CA ILE A 13 -5.59 -7.37 -6.98
C ILE A 13 -5.04 -8.48 -7.88
N GLU A 14 -5.90 -9.38 -8.38
CA GLU A 14 -5.53 -10.41 -9.36
C GLU A 14 -4.96 -9.84 -10.66
N LYS A 15 -5.26 -8.58 -11.00
CA LYS A 15 -4.71 -7.90 -12.18
C LYS A 15 -3.28 -7.39 -11.97
N TYR A 16 -2.80 -7.35 -10.72
CA TYR A 16 -1.50 -6.82 -10.34
C TYR A 16 -0.67 -7.91 -9.66
N PRO A 17 -0.11 -8.88 -10.42
CA PRO A 17 0.61 -10.02 -9.85
C PRO A 17 1.87 -9.63 -9.06
N ASP A 18 2.44 -8.45 -9.35
CA ASP A 18 3.60 -7.90 -8.64
C ASP A 18 3.21 -7.08 -7.39
N ALA A 19 1.90 -6.95 -7.08
CA ALA A 19 1.47 -6.23 -5.89
C ALA A 19 1.98 -6.93 -4.62
N HIS A 20 2.50 -6.12 -3.68
CA HIS A 20 3.05 -6.65 -2.45
C HIS A 20 1.98 -7.41 -1.64
N VAL A 21 2.37 -8.53 -1.03
CA VAL A 21 1.46 -9.40 -0.24
C VAL A 21 0.68 -8.66 0.87
N LEU A 22 1.16 -7.49 1.34
CA LEU A 22 0.50 -6.70 2.38
C LEU A 22 -0.77 -5.98 1.87
N GLN A 23 -0.91 -5.88 0.54
CA GLN A 23 -2.11 -5.41 -0.14
C GLN A 23 -3.09 -6.57 -0.45
N SER A 24 -2.72 -7.83 -0.20
CA SER A 24 -3.63 -8.96 -0.41
C SER A 24 -4.80 -8.98 0.59
N SER A 25 -5.96 -9.48 0.15
CA SER A 25 -7.12 -9.70 1.03
C SER A 25 -6.81 -10.64 2.19
N ALA A 26 -6.02 -11.68 1.96
CA ALA A 26 -5.58 -12.62 3.00
C ALA A 26 -4.78 -11.93 4.10
N TRP A 27 -3.97 -10.91 3.75
CA TRP A 27 -3.29 -10.10 4.75
C TRP A 27 -4.26 -9.26 5.58
N GLY A 28 -5.27 -8.66 4.94
CA GLY A 28 -6.34 -7.92 5.66
C GLY A 28 -7.09 -8.82 6.64
N GLU A 29 -7.45 -10.03 6.20
CA GLU A 29 -8.08 -11.05 7.03
C GLU A 29 -7.19 -11.44 8.22
N LEU A 30 -5.91 -11.72 7.97
CA LEU A 30 -4.94 -12.02 9.03
C LEU A 30 -4.90 -10.89 10.07
N LYS A 31 -4.78 -9.63 9.62
CA LYS A 31 -4.68 -8.46 10.49
C LYS A 31 -5.96 -8.18 11.27
N SER A 32 -7.12 -8.63 10.79
CA SER A 32 -8.38 -8.48 11.51
C SER A 32 -8.42 -9.21 12.86
N ASN A 33 -7.70 -10.32 12.95
CA ASN A 33 -7.49 -11.04 14.22
C ASN A 33 -6.65 -10.25 15.24
N PHE A 34 -6.05 -9.12 14.84
CA PHE A 34 -5.21 -8.26 15.67
C PHE A 34 -5.81 -6.85 15.83
N GLY A 35 -7.13 -6.70 15.67
CA GLY A 35 -7.85 -5.45 15.90
C GLY A 35 -7.73 -4.43 14.78
N TRP A 36 -7.31 -4.84 13.59
CA TRP A 36 -7.32 -4.01 12.39
C TRP A 36 -8.58 -4.27 11.56
N GLU A 37 -9.14 -3.24 10.96
CA GLU A 37 -10.29 -3.34 10.07
C GLU A 37 -9.83 -3.07 8.64
N PRO A 38 -9.77 -4.10 7.76
CA PRO A 38 -9.45 -3.89 6.36
C PRO A 38 -10.61 -3.18 5.66
N ASN A 39 -10.28 -2.11 4.95
CA ASN A 39 -11.15 -1.39 4.04
C ASN A 39 -10.44 -1.30 2.69
N TRP A 40 -11.19 -1.23 1.60
CA TRP A 40 -10.64 -1.18 0.25
C TRP A 40 -11.17 0.02 -0.49
N LEU A 41 -10.33 0.56 -1.36
CA LEU A 41 -10.67 1.63 -2.29
C LEU A 41 -10.14 1.28 -3.67
N ILE A 42 -10.96 1.46 -4.71
CA ILE A 42 -10.59 1.27 -6.12
C ILE A 42 -11.13 2.46 -6.91
N CYS A 43 -10.24 3.16 -7.60
CA CYS A 43 -10.57 4.21 -8.56
C CYS A 43 -9.82 3.91 -9.86
N GLY A 44 -10.54 3.40 -10.86
CA GLY A 44 -9.96 2.97 -12.14
C GLY A 44 -8.86 1.93 -11.96
N GLU A 45 -7.62 2.29 -12.34
CA GLU A 45 -6.43 1.42 -12.26
C GLU A 45 -5.62 1.60 -10.97
N ILE A 46 -6.19 2.28 -9.96
CA ILE A 46 -5.55 2.55 -8.68
C ILE A 46 -6.39 1.94 -7.57
N GLY A 47 -5.76 1.21 -6.67
CA GLY A 47 -6.46 0.65 -5.52
C GLY A 47 -5.58 0.45 -4.30
N ALA A 48 -6.20 0.41 -3.13
CA ALA A 48 -5.50 0.17 -1.88
C ALA A 48 -6.35 -0.63 -0.90
N GLN A 49 -5.67 -1.53 -0.19
CA GLN A 49 -6.09 -2.03 1.11
C GLN A 49 -5.59 -1.07 2.19
N ILE A 50 -6.54 -0.47 2.91
CA ILE A 50 -6.33 0.40 4.06
C ILE A 50 -6.70 -0.36 5.32
N LEU A 51 -5.78 -0.41 6.28
CA LEU A 51 -6.00 -1.03 7.57
C LEU A 51 -6.29 0.07 8.60
N PHE A 52 -7.49 0.06 9.18
CA PHE A 52 -7.84 0.98 10.27
C PHE A 52 -7.70 0.28 11.62
N GLN A 53 -7.17 0.97 12.63
CA GLN A 53 -7.20 0.47 14.01
C GLN A 53 -7.93 1.48 14.88
N ALA A 54 -8.94 1.01 15.62
CA ALA A 54 -9.77 1.84 16.47
C ALA A 54 -8.99 2.38 17.67
N LEU A 55 -9.29 3.62 18.03
CA LEU A 55 -8.82 4.32 19.22
C LEU A 55 -10.01 4.69 20.11
N PRO A 56 -9.77 5.06 21.38
CA PRO A 56 -10.81 5.62 22.24
C PRO A 56 -11.55 6.81 21.59
N LEU A 57 -12.79 7.04 22.02
CA LEU A 57 -13.65 8.14 21.54
C LEU A 57 -14.06 8.05 20.05
N GLY A 58 -13.93 6.87 19.44
CA GLY A 58 -14.36 6.61 18.06
C GLY A 58 -13.40 7.15 16.99
N PHE A 59 -12.16 7.49 17.37
CA PHE A 59 -11.09 7.82 16.45
C PHE A 59 -10.44 6.56 15.88
N HIS A 60 -9.68 6.71 14.79
CA HIS A 60 -8.91 5.63 14.20
C HIS A 60 -7.51 6.10 13.79
N ILE A 61 -6.56 5.17 13.70
CA ILE A 61 -5.37 5.33 12.87
C ILE A 61 -5.57 4.55 11.57
N GLY A 62 -5.08 5.07 10.46
CA GLY A 62 -5.10 4.38 9.17
C GLY A 62 -3.69 3.99 8.74
N TYR A 63 -3.56 2.87 8.04
CA TYR A 63 -2.30 2.41 7.46
C TYR A 63 -2.48 1.77 6.08
N ILE A 64 -1.70 2.21 5.09
CA ILE A 64 -1.57 1.58 3.77
C ILE A 64 -0.17 0.97 3.67
N PRO A 65 0.00 -0.33 3.95
CA PRO A 65 1.28 -1.02 3.82
C PRO A 65 1.58 -1.36 2.37
N ARG A 66 2.72 -0.92 1.84
CA ARG A 66 3.21 -1.29 0.49
C ARG A 66 2.19 -1.02 -0.62
N GLY A 67 1.46 0.08 -0.48
CA GLY A 67 0.47 0.55 -1.45
C GLY A 67 0.45 2.07 -1.53
N PRO A 68 -0.40 2.67 -2.38
CA PRO A 68 -1.41 2.04 -3.23
C PRO A 68 -0.82 1.22 -4.39
N VAL A 69 -1.64 0.34 -4.95
CA VAL A 69 -1.34 -0.52 -6.11
C VAL A 69 -1.83 0.15 -7.39
N SER A 70 -1.02 0.14 -8.44
CA SER A 70 -1.41 0.56 -9.78
C SER A 70 -0.49 -0.06 -10.85
N THR A 71 -0.75 0.23 -12.12
CA THR A 71 0.08 -0.23 -13.26
C THR A 71 1.44 0.45 -13.37
N SER A 72 1.67 1.53 -12.61
CA SER A 72 2.86 2.37 -12.69
C SER A 72 3.57 2.43 -11.35
N THR A 73 4.91 2.47 -11.38
CA THR A 73 5.72 2.75 -10.19
C THR A 73 5.55 4.18 -9.68
N THR A 74 4.96 5.07 -10.48
CA THR A 74 4.60 6.43 -10.05
C THR A 74 3.09 6.57 -10.18
N GLN A 75 2.40 6.66 -9.05
CA GLN A 75 0.94 6.80 -9.03
C GLN A 75 0.50 8.25 -9.28
N VAL A 76 1.34 9.23 -8.92
CA VAL A 76 1.09 10.65 -9.20
C VAL A 76 1.08 10.90 -10.71
N GLY A 77 0.03 11.56 -11.19
CA GLY A 77 -0.16 11.83 -12.62
C GLY A 77 -0.91 10.74 -13.38
N LEU A 78 -1.30 9.64 -12.70
CA LEU A 78 -2.31 8.73 -13.25
C LEU A 78 -3.66 9.43 -13.31
N LYS A 79 -4.45 9.10 -14.33
CA LYS A 79 -5.76 9.72 -14.60
C LYS A 79 -6.70 9.68 -13.38
N ASP A 80 -6.71 8.57 -12.66
CA ASP A 80 -7.65 8.31 -11.55
C ASP A 80 -7.07 8.71 -10.18
N TRP A 81 -5.92 9.39 -10.16
CA TRP A 81 -5.19 9.71 -8.93
C TRP A 81 -5.93 10.71 -8.03
N ASP A 82 -6.44 11.79 -8.62
CA ASP A 82 -7.13 12.84 -7.84
C ASP A 82 -8.44 12.29 -7.24
N ASP A 83 -9.17 11.47 -7.99
CA ASP A 83 -10.38 10.78 -7.51
C ASP A 83 -10.04 9.81 -6.37
N PHE A 84 -8.97 9.02 -6.52
CA PHE A 84 -8.49 8.12 -5.47
C PHE A 84 -8.11 8.88 -4.19
N GLN A 85 -7.39 9.99 -4.31
CA GLN A 85 -7.02 10.82 -3.16
C GLN A 85 -8.26 11.37 -2.45
N GLN A 86 -9.22 11.89 -3.21
CA GLN A 86 -10.44 12.46 -2.66
C GLN A 86 -11.27 11.40 -1.92
N GLU A 87 -11.47 10.22 -2.50
CA GLU A 87 -12.19 9.13 -1.85
C GLU A 87 -11.46 8.60 -0.60
N LEU A 88 -10.12 8.55 -0.63
CA LEU A 88 -9.29 8.16 0.51
C LEU A 88 -9.42 9.15 1.67
N ILE A 89 -9.40 10.46 1.37
CA ILE A 89 -9.62 11.52 2.36
C ILE A 89 -11.01 11.40 2.97
N ASP A 90 -12.04 11.18 2.15
CA ASP A 90 -13.41 11.10 2.64
C ASP A 90 -13.65 9.83 3.47
N LEU A 91 -13.02 8.70 3.12
CA LEU A 91 -13.00 7.49 3.95
C LEU A 91 -12.33 7.75 5.30
N CYS A 92 -11.18 8.44 5.30
CA CYS A 92 -10.48 8.81 6.53
C CYS A 92 -11.33 9.71 7.43
N ARG A 93 -12.04 10.69 6.85
CA ARG A 93 -12.98 11.58 7.56
C ARG A 93 -14.16 10.81 8.15
N LEU A 94 -14.78 9.93 7.37
CA LEU A 94 -15.88 9.07 7.82
C LEU A 94 -15.46 8.23 9.04
N LYS A 95 -14.24 7.68 9.01
CA LYS A 95 -13.65 6.90 10.11
C LYS A 95 -13.11 7.77 11.25
N LYS A 96 -13.16 9.11 11.19
CA LYS A 96 -12.51 10.00 12.18
C LYS A 96 -11.03 9.63 12.39
N THR A 97 -10.32 9.46 11.29
CA THR A 97 -8.92 9.03 11.28
C THR A 97 -8.02 10.19 11.70
N ILE A 98 -7.21 10.01 12.75
CA ILE A 98 -6.32 11.07 13.27
C ILE A 98 -5.04 11.23 12.45
N PHE A 99 -4.58 10.14 11.83
CA PHE A 99 -3.54 10.16 10.80
C PHE A 99 -3.66 8.90 9.94
N LEU A 100 -3.28 9.05 8.67
CA LEU A 100 -3.07 7.95 7.74
C LEU A 100 -1.58 7.82 7.49
N LYS A 101 -1.02 6.65 7.75
CA LYS A 101 0.36 6.32 7.38
C LYS A 101 0.38 5.54 6.08
N VAL A 102 1.23 5.93 5.14
CA VAL A 102 1.42 5.23 3.87
C VAL A 102 2.90 4.92 3.72
N GLU A 103 3.21 3.67 3.42
CA GLU A 103 4.57 3.22 3.12
C GLU A 103 4.53 2.53 1.76
N PRO A 104 4.69 3.26 0.65
CA PRO A 104 4.46 2.73 -0.69
C PRO A 104 5.53 1.71 -1.07
N ASP A 105 5.20 0.80 -1.99
CA ASP A 105 6.16 -0.19 -2.47
C ASP A 105 7.06 0.37 -3.56
N LEU A 106 7.88 1.35 -3.18
CA LEU A 106 8.76 2.08 -4.08
C LEU A 106 10.21 1.94 -3.63
N TRP A 107 11.10 1.80 -4.61
CA TRP A 107 12.52 1.96 -4.39
C TRP A 107 12.82 3.45 -4.32
N GLU A 108 13.51 3.88 -3.26
CA GLU A 108 14.10 5.21 -3.21
C GLU A 108 15.09 5.35 -4.37
N ARG A 109 14.70 6.10 -5.41
CA ARG A 109 15.55 6.42 -6.56
C ARG A 109 15.85 7.92 -6.51
N GLY A 110 17.04 8.28 -6.01
CA GLY A 110 17.48 9.68 -6.03
C GLY A 110 16.86 10.55 -4.93
N LYS A 111 16.61 11.84 -5.24
CA LYS A 111 16.23 12.87 -4.25
C LYS A 111 14.83 12.60 -3.67
N GLU A 112 14.66 12.85 -2.37
CA GLU A 112 13.42 12.60 -1.61
C GLU A 112 12.16 13.22 -2.24
N GLU A 113 12.31 14.34 -2.96
CA GLU A 113 11.23 15.10 -3.62
C GLU A 113 10.51 14.31 -4.72
N ASP A 114 11.18 13.35 -5.37
CA ASP A 114 10.60 12.53 -6.44
C ASP A 114 9.73 11.38 -5.91
N CYS A 115 9.75 11.15 -4.58
CA CYS A 115 9.20 9.96 -3.93
C CYS A 115 8.00 10.26 -3.00
N ILE A 116 7.53 11.51 -2.92
CA ILE A 116 6.37 11.87 -2.10
C ILE A 116 5.13 11.92 -3.01
N PRO A 117 4.32 10.85 -3.09
CA PRO A 117 3.17 10.84 -3.98
C PRO A 117 2.05 11.81 -3.56
N TYR A 118 2.07 12.34 -2.35
CA TYR A 118 0.97 13.12 -1.80
C TYR A 118 1.46 14.48 -1.29
N SER A 119 0.98 15.58 -1.87
CA SER A 119 1.38 16.95 -1.52
C SER A 119 1.13 17.31 -0.05
N ASP A 120 0.14 16.65 0.58
CA ASP A 120 -0.28 16.94 1.95
C ASP A 120 0.36 15.99 2.98
N PHE A 121 1.19 15.04 2.54
CA PHE A 121 1.85 14.08 3.43
C PHE A 121 3.17 14.63 3.93
N GLN A 122 3.52 14.24 5.15
CA GLN A 122 4.81 14.54 5.77
C GLN A 122 5.60 13.24 5.92
N THR A 123 6.88 13.27 5.55
CA THR A 123 7.77 12.13 5.75
C THR A 123 7.88 11.81 7.24
N SER A 124 7.61 10.55 7.60
CA SER A 124 7.73 10.09 8.98
C SER A 124 9.15 9.60 9.26
N ILE A 125 9.72 9.99 10.41
CA ILE A 125 11.02 9.47 10.88
C ILE A 125 10.95 8.01 11.36
N HIS A 126 9.75 7.51 11.59
CA HIS A 126 9.52 6.14 12.02
C HIS A 126 9.06 5.33 10.82
N SER A 127 9.69 4.20 10.54
CA SER A 127 9.18 3.22 9.57
C SER A 127 8.59 2.00 10.31
N ILE A 128 7.46 1.49 9.82
CA ILE A 128 6.90 0.20 10.25
C ILE A 128 7.54 -0.92 9.43
N GLN A 129 7.67 -0.72 8.11
CA GLN A 129 8.44 -1.62 7.25
C GLN A 129 9.94 -1.36 7.37
N PRO A 130 10.79 -2.40 7.21
CA PRO A 130 12.22 -2.21 7.00
C PRO A 130 12.48 -1.36 5.74
N PRO A 131 13.28 -0.29 5.82
CA PRO A 131 13.53 0.60 4.68
C PRO A 131 14.54 0.03 3.68
N ARG A 132 15.23 -1.06 4.03
CA ARG A 132 16.25 -1.69 3.18
C ARG A 132 15.98 -3.18 3.08
N SER A 133 15.87 -3.66 1.85
CA SER A 133 15.66 -5.06 1.51
C SER A 133 16.73 -5.53 0.55
N ILE A 134 17.25 -6.74 0.75
CA ILE A 134 18.11 -7.42 -0.24
C ILE A 134 17.20 -8.31 -1.07
N VAL A 135 17.16 -8.06 -2.39
CA VAL A 135 16.40 -8.87 -3.34
C VAL A 135 17.38 -9.72 -4.13
N VAL A 136 17.21 -11.03 -4.06
CA VAL A 136 17.98 -12.01 -4.84
C VAL A 136 17.11 -12.48 -6.00
N SER A 137 17.57 -12.25 -7.23
CA SER A 137 16.90 -12.76 -8.43
C SER A 137 16.99 -14.29 -8.48
N LEU A 138 15.86 -14.93 -8.78
CA LEU A 138 15.75 -16.36 -9.05
C LEU A 138 15.45 -16.65 -10.54
N ARG A 139 15.68 -15.66 -11.42
CA ARG A 139 15.38 -15.80 -12.86
C ARG A 139 16.39 -16.68 -13.59
N GLU A 140 17.60 -16.75 -13.07
CA GLU A 140 18.71 -17.53 -13.63
C GLU A 140 18.68 -18.99 -13.18
N SER A 141 19.49 -19.85 -13.81
CA SER A 141 19.60 -21.26 -13.43
C SER A 141 20.24 -21.46 -12.06
N GLU A 142 20.00 -22.61 -11.43
CA GLU A 142 20.58 -22.97 -10.13
C GLU A 142 22.12 -22.82 -10.11
N ALA A 143 22.79 -23.31 -11.16
CA ALA A 143 24.25 -23.22 -11.27
C ALA A 143 24.74 -21.76 -11.32
N GLU A 144 24.04 -20.88 -12.04
CA GLU A 144 24.36 -19.44 -12.13
C GLU A 144 24.09 -18.69 -10.82
N ILE A 145 23.06 -19.10 -10.07
CA ILE A 145 22.78 -18.55 -8.75
C ILE A 145 23.90 -18.96 -7.77
N LEU A 146 24.26 -20.25 -7.73
CA LEU A 146 25.33 -20.75 -6.86
C LEU A 146 26.69 -20.12 -7.18
N ALA A 147 27.03 -19.94 -8.46
CA ALA A 147 28.29 -19.33 -8.88
C ALA A 147 28.46 -17.86 -8.45
N ARG A 148 27.36 -17.14 -8.16
CA ARG A 148 27.37 -15.77 -7.65
C ARG A 148 27.42 -15.68 -6.13
N MET A 149 27.30 -16.80 -5.42
CA MET A 149 27.42 -16.83 -3.96
C MET A 149 28.86 -16.58 -3.53
N LYS A 150 29.02 -15.86 -2.43
CA LYS A 150 30.34 -15.67 -1.82
C LYS A 150 30.86 -17.01 -1.30
N SER A 151 32.06 -17.39 -1.73
CA SER A 151 32.83 -18.53 -1.22
C SER A 151 33.38 -18.27 0.19
#